data_AF-A0AA39T8U0-F1
#
_entry.id   AF-A0AA39T8U0-F1
#
_cell.length_a   1.000
_cell.length_b   1.000
_cell.length_c   1.000
_cell.angle_alpha   90.00
_cell.angle_beta   90.00
_cell.angle_gamma   90.00
#
_symmetry.space_group_name_H-M   'P 1'
#
loop_
_entity.id
_entity.type
_entity.pdbx_description
1 polymer ?
#
loop_
_entity_poly.entity_id
_entity_poly.type
_entity_poly.pdbx_seq_one_letter_code
_entity_poly.pdbx_strand_id
1 'polypeptide(L)'
;MSSGWDFFVQAERFYSQNDIDKTLEYYQKAIKKIVKDENITAQMPIPGGSLPDNTFPTETLDPAVGKTKDNSPEAYKLLNSYRPNSNIEHPHFRTDKAKLYLKGMQITAGLTLGLLAWDGKDRPTAMKRYCEALDLAATHQPYCNIASACEPWDRFVCIDVEVTRDNLALLFKNDHENAQLLKMFGMEGGDTRKEVLDHIGYVRYEADGRVTFERNVVIASDACAACEKRDMKLQKCGRCKKVSYCGPECQRAHWKKHKPVCVPV
;
A
#
# COMPACT_ATOMS: atom_id res chain seq x y z
N MET A 1 0.20 -0.21 -36.00
CA MET A 1 0.13 -0.91 -34.70
C MET A 1 -0.51 0.05 -33.71
N SER A 2 -1.46 -0.40 -32.90
CA SER A 2 -2.05 0.44 -31.86
C SER A 2 -0.98 0.85 -30.83
N SER A 3 -0.95 2.13 -30.51
CA SER A 3 -0.12 2.70 -29.45
C SER A 3 -0.69 2.36 -28.07
N GLY A 4 0.11 2.53 -27.03
CA GLY A 4 -0.33 2.44 -25.65
C GLY A 4 -1.42 3.46 -25.32
N TRP A 5 -1.34 4.64 -25.93
CA TRP A 5 -2.38 5.67 -25.87
C TRP A 5 -3.71 5.19 -26.45
N ASP A 6 -3.70 4.49 -27.60
CA ASP A 6 -4.94 3.94 -28.18
C ASP A 6 -5.63 2.96 -27.23
N PHE A 7 -4.84 2.12 -26.53
CA PHE A 7 -5.37 1.22 -25.51
C PHE A 7 -5.91 1.98 -24.29
N PHE A 8 -5.25 3.06 -23.86
CA PHE A 8 -5.72 3.89 -22.75
C PHE A 8 -7.06 4.55 -23.09
N VAL A 9 -7.17 5.21 -24.24
CA VAL A 9 -8.43 5.82 -24.69
C VAL A 9 -9.55 4.78 -24.78
N GLN A 10 -9.23 3.56 -25.18
CA GLN A 10 -10.20 2.47 -25.22
C GLN A 10 -10.60 1.99 -23.81
N ALA A 11 -9.69 2.00 -22.84
CA ALA A 11 -10.00 1.71 -21.44
C ALA A 11 -10.98 2.75 -20.84
N GLU A 12 -10.74 4.05 -21.08
CA GLU A 12 -11.64 5.14 -20.66
C GLU A 12 -13.06 4.99 -21.25
N ARG A 13 -13.16 4.51 -22.50
CA ARG A 13 -14.46 4.20 -23.13
C ARG A 13 -15.19 3.06 -22.42
N PHE A 14 -14.48 2.00 -22.03
CA PHE A 14 -15.10 0.92 -21.25
C PHE A 14 -15.47 1.37 -19.84
N TYR A 15 -14.65 2.24 -19.24
CA TYR A 15 -14.92 2.79 -17.91
C TYR A 15 -16.21 3.61 -17.89
N SER A 16 -16.40 4.50 -18.86
CA SER A 16 -17.65 5.27 -19.00
C SER A 16 -18.89 4.41 -19.31
N GLN A 17 -18.69 3.16 -19.74
CA GLN A 17 -19.75 2.17 -19.93
C GLN A 17 -19.95 1.26 -18.71
N ASN A 18 -19.20 1.47 -17.62
CA ASN A 18 -19.15 0.62 -16.43
C ASN A 18 -18.73 -0.83 -16.71
N ASP A 19 -17.99 -1.08 -17.81
CA ASP A 19 -17.42 -2.39 -18.15
C ASP A 19 -16.03 -2.55 -17.52
N ILE A 20 -16.03 -2.78 -16.21
CA ILE A 20 -14.84 -2.82 -15.36
C ILE A 20 -13.81 -3.86 -15.83
N ASP A 21 -14.26 -5.03 -16.30
CA ASP A 21 -13.35 -6.09 -16.74
C ASP A 21 -12.55 -5.65 -17.96
N LYS A 22 -13.22 -5.08 -18.97
CA LYS A 22 -12.53 -4.54 -20.14
C LYS A 22 -11.72 -3.30 -19.82
N THR A 23 -12.19 -2.43 -18.93
CA THR A 23 -11.41 -1.28 -18.46
C THR A 23 -10.04 -1.72 -17.94
N LEU A 24 -10.02 -2.68 -17.01
CA LEU A 24 -8.77 -3.16 -16.41
C LEU A 24 -7.89 -3.90 -17.42
N GLU A 25 -8.49 -4.71 -18.31
CA GLU A 25 -7.76 -5.38 -19.38
C GLU A 25 -7.03 -4.37 -20.30
N TYR A 26 -7.73 -3.31 -20.71
CA TYR A 26 -7.18 -2.31 -21.62
C TYR A 26 -6.19 -1.36 -20.95
N TYR A 27 -6.38 -1.00 -19.68
CA TYR A 27 -5.33 -0.31 -18.91
C TYR A 27 -4.07 -1.15 -18.80
N GLN A 28 -4.17 -2.46 -18.55
CA GLN A 28 -2.99 -3.33 -18.52
C GLN A 28 -2.27 -3.38 -19.88
N LYS A 29 -3.03 -3.44 -20.99
CA LYS A 29 -2.46 -3.38 -22.34
C LYS A 29 -1.75 -2.05 -22.58
N ALA A 30 -2.37 -0.93 -22.19
CA ALA A 30 -1.79 0.40 -22.29
C ALA A 30 -0.47 0.49 -21.51
N ILE A 31 -0.49 0.17 -20.21
CA ILE A 31 0.70 0.24 -19.35
C ILE A 31 1.84 -0.61 -19.91
N LYS A 32 1.57 -1.88 -20.28
CA LYS A 32 2.59 -2.79 -20.83
C LYS A 32 3.17 -2.24 -22.13
N LYS A 33 2.35 -1.65 -23.00
CA LYS A 33 2.79 -1.08 -24.27
C LYS A 33 3.63 0.17 -24.07
N ILE A 34 3.15 1.11 -23.25
CA ILE A 34 3.82 2.38 -22.94
C ILE A 34 5.21 2.12 -22.33
N VAL A 35 5.27 1.27 -21.30
CA VAL A 35 6.53 1.01 -20.59
C VAL A 35 7.55 0.29 -21.46
N LYS A 36 7.10 -0.65 -22.30
CA LYS A 36 8.01 -1.51 -23.07
C LYS A 36 8.51 -0.85 -24.34
N ASP A 37 7.60 -0.22 -25.08
CA ASP A 37 7.83 0.14 -26.48
C ASP A 37 7.82 1.66 -26.74
N GLU A 38 7.47 2.50 -25.76
CA GLU A 38 7.26 3.94 -25.96
C GLU A 38 8.12 4.81 -25.04
N ASN A 39 8.25 6.11 -25.38
CA ASN A 39 8.93 7.07 -24.54
C ASN A 39 7.99 7.60 -23.45
N ILE A 40 8.09 7.04 -22.26
CA ILE A 40 7.29 7.41 -21.08
C ILE A 40 7.42 8.89 -20.65
N THR A 41 8.46 9.58 -21.10
CA THR A 41 8.71 11.00 -20.77
C THR A 41 8.28 11.94 -21.89
N ALA A 42 7.78 11.41 -23.01
CA ALA A 42 7.26 12.22 -24.09
C ALA A 42 5.95 12.92 -23.66
N GLN A 43 5.77 14.15 -24.12
CA GLN A 43 4.46 14.80 -24.00
C GLN A 43 3.43 14.03 -24.82
N MET A 44 2.25 13.82 -24.24
CA MET A 44 1.19 13.08 -24.90
C MET A 44 0.69 13.86 -26.12
N PRO A 45 0.51 13.19 -27.28
CA PRO A 45 -0.09 13.83 -28.44
C PRO A 45 -1.58 14.02 -28.17
N ILE A 46 -1.98 15.21 -27.74
CA ILE A 46 -3.38 15.56 -27.51
C ILE A 46 -3.93 16.21 -28.79
N PRO A 47 -4.86 15.57 -29.53
CA PRO A 47 -5.48 16.20 -30.69
C PRO A 47 -6.47 17.27 -30.22
N GLY A 48 -6.14 18.55 -30.40
CA GLY A 48 -7.14 19.63 -30.47
C GLY A 48 -7.43 20.48 -29.23
N GLY A 49 -6.68 20.41 -28.13
CA GLY A 49 -6.85 21.36 -27.02
C GLY A 49 -6.49 20.79 -25.65
N SER A 50 -6.19 21.69 -24.72
CA SER A 50 -5.80 21.41 -23.33
C SER A 50 -6.75 20.44 -22.64
N LEU A 51 -6.18 19.47 -21.91
CA LEU A 51 -6.91 18.64 -20.93
C LEU A 51 -7.74 19.55 -20.00
N PRO A 52 -8.93 19.13 -19.56
CA PRO A 52 -9.50 19.63 -18.32
C PRO A 52 -8.58 19.15 -17.18
N ASP A 53 -7.61 20.00 -16.85
CA ASP A 53 -6.62 19.83 -15.78
C ASP A 53 -5.74 18.57 -15.89
N ASN A 54 -4.44 18.70 -15.60
CA ASN A 54 -3.51 17.57 -15.61
C ASN A 54 -3.69 16.68 -14.36
N THR A 55 -4.86 16.70 -13.75
CA THR A 55 -5.28 15.70 -12.78
C THR A 55 -5.43 14.38 -13.55
N PHE A 56 -4.41 13.52 -13.43
CA PHE A 56 -4.62 12.07 -13.51
C PHE A 56 -5.96 11.72 -12.84
N PRO A 57 -6.74 10.75 -13.36
CA PRO A 57 -8.03 10.40 -12.80
C PRO A 57 -7.94 10.33 -11.27
N THR A 58 -8.59 11.29 -10.59
CA THR A 58 -8.57 11.45 -9.14
C THR A 58 -9.32 10.32 -8.44
N GLU A 59 -9.97 9.47 -9.23
CA GLU A 59 -10.66 8.26 -8.82
C GLU A 59 -9.61 7.16 -8.62
N THR A 60 -8.97 7.20 -7.45
CA THR A 60 -8.49 5.99 -6.78
C THR A 60 -9.56 4.92 -6.96
N LEU A 61 -9.16 3.73 -7.46
CA LEU A 61 -10.02 2.56 -7.68
C LEU A 61 -11.22 2.56 -6.72
N ASP A 62 -12.41 2.81 -7.26
CA ASP A 62 -13.66 2.84 -6.49
C ASP A 62 -13.73 1.58 -5.61
N PRO A 63 -13.98 1.69 -4.30
CA PRO A 63 -14.22 0.54 -3.43
C PRO A 63 -15.25 -0.46 -4.00
N ALA A 64 -16.11 -0.05 -4.93
CA ALA A 64 -17.08 -0.87 -5.63
C ALA A 64 -16.52 -1.79 -6.74
N VAL A 65 -15.23 -1.70 -7.11
CA VAL A 65 -14.67 -2.49 -8.24
C VAL A 65 -14.64 -4.00 -7.91
N GLY A 66 -14.62 -4.38 -6.62
CA GLY A 66 -14.76 -5.78 -6.18
C GLY A 66 -13.62 -6.71 -6.62
N LYS A 67 -12.43 -6.16 -6.88
CA LYS A 67 -11.28 -6.89 -7.46
C LYS A 67 -10.42 -7.53 -6.38
N THR A 68 -10.37 -8.85 -6.39
CA THR A 68 -9.55 -9.67 -5.50
C THR A 68 -8.38 -10.28 -6.26
N LYS A 69 -7.43 -10.82 -5.52
CA LYS A 69 -6.32 -11.57 -6.11
C LYS A 69 -6.81 -12.77 -6.93
N ASP A 70 -7.95 -13.35 -6.54
CA ASP A 70 -8.49 -14.57 -7.15
C ASP A 70 -9.23 -14.25 -8.46
N ASN A 71 -9.95 -13.13 -8.53
CA ASN A 71 -10.69 -12.73 -9.73
C ASN A 71 -9.92 -11.81 -10.68
N SER A 72 -8.70 -11.36 -10.32
CA SER A 72 -7.86 -10.49 -11.16
C SER A 72 -6.34 -10.74 -10.98
N PRO A 73 -5.86 -11.98 -11.16
CA PRO A 73 -4.48 -12.35 -10.85
C PRO A 73 -3.44 -11.61 -11.68
N GLU A 74 -3.74 -11.23 -12.93
CA GLU A 74 -2.84 -10.50 -13.82
C GLU A 74 -2.62 -9.06 -13.35
N ALA A 75 -3.67 -8.40 -12.84
CA ALA A 75 -3.58 -7.06 -12.28
C ALA A 75 -2.68 -7.07 -11.03
N TYR A 76 -2.89 -8.04 -10.15
CA TYR A 76 -2.03 -8.24 -8.98
C TYR A 76 -0.60 -8.58 -9.37
N LYS A 77 -0.37 -9.39 -10.40
CA LYS A 77 0.97 -9.72 -10.91
C LYS A 77 1.68 -8.46 -11.41
N LEU A 78 0.96 -7.60 -12.14
CA LEU A 78 1.50 -6.32 -12.62
C LEU A 78 1.87 -5.41 -11.45
N LEU A 79 0.94 -5.14 -10.53
CA LEU A 79 1.21 -4.32 -9.34
C LEU A 79 2.38 -4.86 -8.50
N ASN A 80 2.44 -6.18 -8.30
CA ASN A 80 3.54 -6.80 -7.57
C ASN A 80 4.91 -6.57 -8.23
N SER A 81 4.96 -6.49 -9.57
CA SER A 81 6.21 -6.23 -10.29
C SER A 81 6.81 -4.84 -10.05
N TYR A 82 5.95 -3.88 -9.70
CA TYR A 82 6.31 -2.51 -9.35
C TYR A 82 6.37 -2.26 -7.85
N ARG A 83 6.31 -3.28 -6.98
CA ARG A 83 6.45 -2.99 -5.55
C ARG A 83 7.78 -2.29 -5.22
N PRO A 84 7.82 -1.39 -4.22
CA PRO A 84 9.05 -0.73 -3.78
C PRO A 84 10.20 -1.72 -3.51
N ASN A 85 9.89 -2.85 -2.87
CA ASN A 85 10.83 -3.92 -2.52
C ASN A 85 10.81 -5.10 -3.51
N SER A 86 10.38 -4.89 -4.75
CA SER A 86 10.42 -5.91 -5.80
C SER A 86 11.87 -6.14 -6.26
N ASN A 87 12.23 -7.40 -6.51
CA ASN A 87 13.52 -7.75 -7.12
C ASN A 87 13.48 -7.67 -8.67
N ILE A 88 12.41 -7.15 -9.25
CA ILE A 88 12.25 -7.05 -10.70
C ILE A 88 12.96 -5.80 -11.20
N GLU A 89 13.87 -6.00 -12.14
CA GLU A 89 14.56 -4.92 -12.84
C GLU A 89 13.70 -4.31 -13.95
N HIS A 90 13.86 -3.01 -14.15
CA HIS A 90 13.11 -2.23 -15.14
C HIS A 90 14.08 -1.51 -16.09
N PRO A 91 14.76 -2.23 -17.01
CA PRO A 91 15.87 -1.70 -17.82
C PRO A 91 15.48 -0.61 -18.83
N HIS A 92 14.18 -0.38 -19.02
CA HIS A 92 13.64 0.66 -19.90
C HIS A 92 13.71 2.07 -19.28
N PHE A 93 13.84 2.18 -17.95
CA PHE A 93 13.90 3.47 -17.23
C PHE A 93 15.36 3.93 -17.07
N ARG A 94 15.95 4.48 -18.15
CA ARG A 94 17.39 4.75 -18.22
C ARG A 94 17.81 6.14 -17.74
N THR A 95 17.03 7.16 -18.06
CA THR A 95 17.33 8.56 -17.70
C THR A 95 16.94 8.85 -16.26
N ASP A 96 17.49 9.91 -15.66
CA ASP A 96 17.14 10.28 -14.28
C ASP A 96 15.67 10.64 -14.15
N LYS A 97 15.10 11.33 -15.16
CA LYS A 97 13.66 11.59 -15.24
C LYS A 97 12.87 10.28 -15.29
N ALA A 98 13.25 9.33 -16.14
CA ALA A 98 12.59 8.02 -16.20
C ALA A 98 12.70 7.24 -14.88
N LYS A 99 13.88 7.22 -14.25
CA LYS A 99 14.07 6.57 -12.95
C LYS A 99 13.19 7.20 -11.87
N LEU A 100 13.03 8.51 -11.87
CA LEU A 100 12.11 9.20 -10.97
C LEU A 100 10.66 8.75 -11.23
N TYR A 101 10.21 8.72 -12.49
CA TYR A 101 8.90 8.17 -12.87
C TYR A 101 8.69 6.74 -12.36
N LEU A 102 9.69 5.87 -12.52
CA LEU A 102 9.63 4.51 -11.97
C LEU A 102 9.38 4.53 -10.46
N LYS A 103 10.03 5.42 -9.72
CA LYS A 103 9.82 5.54 -8.27
C LYS A 103 8.39 5.96 -7.94
N GLY A 104 7.82 6.90 -8.69
CA GLY A 104 6.39 7.23 -8.59
C GLY A 104 5.50 6.01 -8.85
N MET A 105 5.78 5.25 -9.92
CA MET A 105 5.02 4.04 -10.25
C MET A 105 5.11 2.99 -9.13
N GLN A 106 6.29 2.86 -8.51
CA GLN A 106 6.51 1.93 -7.42
C GLN A 106 5.76 2.33 -6.15
N ILE A 107 5.73 3.63 -5.85
CA ILE A 107 4.94 4.20 -4.74
C ILE A 107 3.46 3.89 -4.99
N THR A 108 2.90 4.33 -6.12
CA THR A 108 1.48 4.10 -6.46
C THR A 108 1.12 2.61 -6.41
N ALA A 109 1.93 1.71 -6.98
CA ALA A 109 1.68 0.27 -6.91
C ALA A 109 1.67 -0.27 -5.47
N GLY A 110 2.55 0.24 -4.61
CA GLY A 110 2.57 -0.09 -3.18
C GLY A 110 1.31 0.40 -2.46
N LEU A 111 0.89 1.65 -2.68
CA LEU A 111 -0.33 2.21 -2.10
C LEU A 111 -1.58 1.44 -2.56
N THR A 112 -1.70 1.17 -3.86
CA THR A 112 -2.82 0.37 -4.41
C THR A 112 -2.87 -1.03 -3.81
N LEU A 113 -1.73 -1.73 -3.69
CA LEU A 113 -1.71 -3.04 -3.05
C LEU A 113 -2.06 -2.99 -1.56
N GLY A 114 -1.78 -1.87 -0.89
CA GLY A 114 -2.19 -1.63 0.49
C GLY A 114 -3.69 -1.46 0.60
N LEU A 115 -4.30 -0.66 -0.28
CA LEU A 115 -5.75 -0.47 -0.34
C LEU A 115 -6.49 -1.77 -0.66
N LEU A 116 -6.03 -2.51 -1.66
CA LEU A 116 -6.61 -3.82 -2.01
C LEU A 116 -6.51 -4.83 -0.86
N ALA A 117 -5.42 -4.82 -0.09
CA ALA A 117 -5.29 -5.65 1.10
C ALA A 117 -6.19 -5.18 2.24
N TRP A 118 -6.40 -3.88 2.38
CA TRP A 118 -7.33 -3.30 3.34
C TRP A 118 -8.77 -3.74 3.04
N ASP A 119 -9.21 -3.62 1.79
CA ASP A 119 -10.55 -4.05 1.34
C ASP A 119 -10.71 -5.57 1.46
N GLY A 120 -9.63 -6.32 1.18
CA GLY A 120 -9.53 -7.75 1.43
C GLY A 120 -9.41 -8.15 2.90
N LYS A 121 -9.55 -7.21 3.84
CA LYS A 121 -9.50 -7.44 5.31
C LYS A 121 -8.17 -8.01 5.83
N ASP A 122 -7.08 -7.85 5.08
CA ASP A 122 -5.73 -8.27 5.44
C ASP A 122 -4.89 -7.07 5.92
N ARG A 123 -5.21 -6.56 7.13
CA ARG A 123 -4.57 -5.37 7.71
C ARG A 123 -3.05 -5.45 7.81
N PRO A 124 -2.44 -6.59 8.23
CA PRO A 124 -0.99 -6.68 8.29
C PRO A 124 -0.33 -6.51 6.92
N THR A 125 -0.98 -7.00 5.87
CA THR A 125 -0.50 -6.77 4.50
C THR A 125 -0.72 -5.31 4.10
N ALA A 126 -1.89 -4.72 4.36
CA ALA A 126 -2.19 -3.32 4.06
C ALA A 126 -1.17 -2.37 4.66
N MET A 127 -0.96 -2.45 5.98
CA MET A 127 0.03 -1.67 6.72
C MET A 127 1.43 -1.86 6.15
N LYS A 128 1.85 -3.11 5.90
CA LYS A 128 3.16 -3.38 5.31
C LYS A 128 3.33 -2.67 3.96
N ARG A 129 2.32 -2.74 3.07
CA ARG A 129 2.40 -2.11 1.75
C ARG A 129 2.44 -0.59 1.83
N TYR A 130 1.63 0.01 2.70
CA TYR A 130 1.66 1.46 2.95
C TYR A 130 3.02 1.91 3.47
N CYS A 131 3.58 1.23 4.48
CA CYS A 131 4.91 1.57 4.99
C CYS A 131 6.00 1.48 3.91
N GLU A 132 6.02 0.41 3.10
CA GLU A 132 6.98 0.25 2.00
C GLU A 132 6.90 1.41 0.97
N ALA A 133 5.69 1.86 0.64
CA ALA A 133 5.48 2.95 -0.31
C ALA A 133 5.83 4.32 0.29
N LEU A 134 5.45 4.58 1.53
CA LEU A 134 5.75 5.82 2.24
C LEU A 134 7.26 5.99 2.50
N ASP A 135 7.95 4.89 2.86
CA ASP A 135 9.41 4.90 3.01
C ASP A 135 10.10 5.24 1.69
N LEU A 136 9.61 4.69 0.57
CA LEU A 136 10.14 5.05 -0.76
C LEU A 136 9.86 6.51 -1.12
N ALA A 137 8.66 7.00 -0.87
CA ALA A 137 8.28 8.39 -1.11
C ALA A 137 9.17 9.35 -0.31
N ALA A 138 9.47 9.05 0.96
CA ALA A 138 10.33 9.89 1.81
C ALA A 138 11.75 10.09 1.27
N THR A 139 12.23 9.19 0.39
CA THR A 139 13.54 9.32 -0.26
C THR A 139 13.53 10.21 -1.51
N HIS A 140 12.35 10.65 -1.98
CA HIS A 140 12.17 11.43 -3.21
C HIS A 140 11.31 12.67 -2.94
N GLN A 141 11.96 13.84 -2.84
CA GLN A 141 11.31 15.12 -2.50
C GLN A 141 10.02 15.42 -3.29
N PRO A 142 9.96 15.22 -4.63
CA PRO A 142 8.74 15.49 -5.39
C PRO A 142 7.51 14.67 -4.97
N TYR A 143 7.71 13.53 -4.31
CA TYR A 143 6.64 12.61 -3.92
C TYR A 143 6.30 12.66 -2.42
N CYS A 144 7.13 13.27 -1.58
CA CYS A 144 6.86 13.36 -0.15
C CYS A 144 6.27 14.69 0.31
N ASN A 145 6.42 15.75 -0.49
CA ASN A 145 6.01 17.12 -0.20
C ASN A 145 5.43 17.78 -1.45
N ILE A 146 4.15 18.16 -1.40
CA ILE A 146 3.45 18.75 -2.54
C ILE A 146 4.08 20.08 -3.00
N ALA A 147 4.74 20.81 -2.09
CA ALA A 147 5.47 22.04 -2.43
C ALA A 147 6.72 21.77 -3.29
N SER A 148 7.21 20.52 -3.32
CA SER A 148 8.33 20.08 -4.14
C SER A 148 7.88 19.41 -5.45
N ALA A 149 6.57 19.29 -5.69
CA ALA A 149 6.02 18.67 -6.90
C ALA A 149 6.05 19.65 -8.09
N CYS A 150 6.89 19.36 -9.08
CA CYS A 150 7.05 20.20 -10.26
C CYS A 150 6.16 19.77 -11.42
N GLU A 151 5.96 18.46 -11.59
CA GLU A 151 5.17 17.88 -12.68
C GLU A 151 3.78 17.43 -12.19
N PRO A 152 2.77 17.33 -13.07
CA PRO A 152 1.45 16.81 -12.69
C PRO A 152 1.49 15.41 -12.08
N TRP A 153 2.38 14.55 -12.59
CA TRP A 153 2.62 13.22 -12.03
C TRP A 153 3.12 13.27 -10.59
N ASP A 154 3.99 14.22 -10.25
CA ASP A 154 4.50 14.38 -8.89
C ASP A 154 3.38 14.75 -7.93
N ARG A 155 2.49 15.66 -8.35
CA ARG A 155 1.31 16.05 -7.54
C ARG A 155 0.37 14.88 -7.31
N PHE A 156 0.08 14.11 -8.34
CA PHE A 156 -0.76 12.91 -8.24
C PHE A 156 -0.21 11.93 -7.20
N VAL A 157 1.07 11.56 -7.31
CA VAL A 157 1.71 10.63 -6.36
C VAL A 157 1.75 11.22 -4.95
N CYS A 158 2.03 12.52 -4.81
CA CYS A 158 2.11 13.18 -3.50
C CYS A 158 0.74 13.21 -2.79
N ILE A 159 -0.34 13.46 -3.52
CA ILE A 159 -1.71 13.42 -2.97
C ILE A 159 -2.03 12.01 -2.45
N ASP A 160 -1.75 10.97 -3.24
CA ASP A 160 -1.94 9.58 -2.81
C ASP A 160 -1.11 9.24 -1.55
N VAL A 161 0.12 9.76 -1.47
CA VAL A 161 1.01 9.61 -0.31
C VAL A 161 0.40 10.27 0.92
N GLU A 162 -0.13 11.49 0.80
CA GLU A 162 -0.78 12.22 1.90
C GLU A 162 -2.04 11.49 2.38
N VAL A 163 -2.94 11.13 1.48
CA VAL A 163 -4.15 10.34 1.80
C VAL A 163 -3.79 9.03 2.50
N THR A 164 -2.74 8.35 2.04
CA THR A 164 -2.32 7.09 2.66
C THR A 164 -1.73 7.28 4.05
N ARG A 165 -1.05 8.41 4.33
CA ARG A 165 -0.56 8.71 5.70
C ARG A 165 -1.73 8.81 6.68
N ASP A 166 -2.80 9.48 6.27
CA ASP A 166 -4.01 9.61 7.10
C ASP A 166 -4.69 8.26 7.30
N ASN A 167 -4.84 7.47 6.24
CA ASN A 167 -5.38 6.09 6.32
C ASN A 167 -4.53 5.19 7.24
N LEU A 168 -3.21 5.31 7.18
CA LEU A 168 -2.29 4.53 8.01
C LEU A 168 -2.39 4.94 9.49
N ALA A 169 -2.56 6.22 9.79
CA ALA A 169 -2.80 6.68 11.16
C ALA A 169 -4.09 6.07 11.74
N LEU A 170 -5.15 6.00 10.94
CA LEU A 170 -6.41 5.34 11.32
C LEU A 170 -6.22 3.83 11.53
N LEU A 171 -5.45 3.16 10.67
CA LEU A 171 -5.10 1.75 10.83
C LEU A 171 -4.36 1.50 12.15
N PHE A 172 -3.36 2.32 12.48
CA PHE A 172 -2.63 2.20 13.74
C PHE A 172 -3.52 2.40 14.95
N LYS A 173 -4.44 3.37 14.91
CA LYS A 173 -5.42 3.59 15.97
C LYS A 173 -6.30 2.35 16.16
N ASN A 174 -6.82 1.80 15.07
CA ASN A 174 -7.64 0.58 15.10
C ASN A 174 -6.86 -0.61 15.68
N ASP A 175 -5.63 -0.84 15.24
CA ASP A 175 -4.78 -1.94 15.74
C ASP A 175 -4.43 -1.77 17.23
N HIS A 176 -4.20 -0.53 17.68
CA HIS A 176 -3.97 -0.22 19.09
C HIS A 176 -5.19 -0.53 19.96
N GLU A 177 -6.37 -0.02 19.59
CA GLU A 177 -7.63 -0.26 20.30
C GLU A 177 -8.00 -1.75 20.30
N ASN A 178 -7.84 -2.44 19.17
CA ASN A 178 -8.08 -3.88 19.09
C ASN A 178 -7.13 -4.68 19.99
N ALA A 179 -5.85 -4.33 20.03
CA ALA A 179 -4.89 -4.99 20.92
C ALA A 179 -5.20 -4.75 22.41
N GLN A 180 -5.77 -3.60 22.78
CA GLN A 180 -6.23 -3.34 24.14
C GLN A 180 -7.46 -4.17 24.49
N LEU A 181 -8.45 -4.26 23.58
CA LEU A 181 -9.65 -5.08 23.78
C LEU A 181 -9.30 -6.55 23.99
N LEU A 182 -8.38 -7.12 23.19
CA LEU A 182 -7.95 -8.51 23.36
C LEU A 182 -7.36 -8.76 24.75
N LYS A 183 -6.52 -7.85 25.25
CA LYS A 183 -5.99 -7.93 26.62
C LYS A 183 -7.09 -7.89 27.67
N MET A 184 -8.13 -7.07 27.49
CA MET A 184 -9.27 -7.01 28.41
C MET A 184 -10.03 -8.33 28.49
N PHE A 185 -10.12 -9.08 27.39
CA PHE A 185 -10.73 -10.41 27.35
C PHE A 185 -9.79 -11.55 27.74
N GLY A 186 -8.59 -11.25 28.26
CA GLY A 186 -7.60 -12.26 28.65
C GLY A 186 -7.00 -13.02 27.48
N MET A 187 -7.15 -12.51 26.25
CA MET A 187 -6.57 -13.07 25.05
C MET A 187 -5.18 -12.45 24.84
N GLU A 188 -4.14 -13.15 25.27
CA GLU A 188 -2.77 -12.82 24.87
C GLU A 188 -2.57 -13.23 23.41
N GLY A 189 -2.08 -12.30 22.58
CA GLY A 189 -1.79 -12.56 21.16
C GLY A 189 -0.97 -13.84 20.99
N GLY A 190 -1.48 -14.72 20.14
CA GLY A 190 -0.90 -16.00 19.78
C GLY A 190 0.46 -15.87 19.07
N ASP A 191 1.05 -17.05 18.83
CA ASP A 191 2.39 -17.22 18.26
C ASP A 191 2.51 -16.77 16.78
N THR A 192 1.41 -16.33 16.17
CA THR A 192 1.27 -16.08 14.73
C THR A 192 1.04 -14.60 14.43
N ARG A 193 1.84 -14.05 13.50
CA ARG A 193 1.76 -12.67 12.98
C ARG A 193 0.37 -12.24 12.44
N LYS A 194 -0.52 -13.20 12.18
CA LYS A 194 -1.86 -13.00 11.63
C LYS A 194 -2.83 -13.81 12.49
N GLU A 195 -3.68 -13.13 13.26
CA GLU A 195 -4.75 -13.77 14.03
C GLU A 195 -6.10 -13.45 13.41
N VAL A 196 -6.90 -14.49 13.18
CA VAL A 196 -8.30 -14.35 12.77
C VAL A 196 -9.15 -14.31 14.04
N LEU A 197 -9.86 -13.22 14.26
CA LEU A 197 -10.82 -13.11 15.36
C LEU A 197 -12.19 -13.65 14.90
N ASP A 198 -12.38 -14.97 14.98
CA ASP A 198 -13.60 -15.65 14.50
C ASP A 198 -14.85 -15.40 15.39
N HIS A 199 -14.68 -14.93 16.63
CA HIS A 199 -15.79 -14.78 17.60
C HIS A 199 -15.87 -13.41 18.28
N ILE A 200 -14.85 -12.56 18.11
CA ILE A 200 -14.85 -11.18 18.58
C ILE A 200 -15.01 -10.33 17.34
N GLY A 201 -16.23 -9.88 17.05
CA GLY A 201 -16.38 -8.86 16.03
C GLY A 201 -15.78 -7.56 16.53
N TYR A 202 -15.29 -6.75 15.60
CA TYR A 202 -14.47 -5.59 15.90
C TYR A 202 -15.08 -4.34 15.28
N VAL A 203 -14.72 -3.21 15.87
CA VAL A 203 -15.16 -1.89 15.45
C VAL A 203 -14.20 -1.37 14.37
N ARG A 204 -14.74 -0.96 13.23
CA ARG A 204 -14.01 -0.30 12.15
C ARG A 204 -14.51 1.13 12.03
N TYR A 205 -13.57 2.06 12.11
CA TYR A 205 -13.80 3.45 11.76
C TYR A 205 -13.53 3.61 10.27
N GLU A 206 -14.53 4.04 9.52
CA GLU A 206 -14.43 4.39 8.11
C GLU A 206 -13.95 5.84 7.95
N ALA A 207 -13.43 6.17 6.77
CA ALA A 207 -12.95 7.52 6.46
C ALA A 207 -14.06 8.59 6.52
N ASP A 208 -15.31 8.21 6.28
CA ASP A 208 -16.49 9.08 6.38
C ASP A 208 -17.03 9.21 7.82
N GLY A 209 -16.32 8.66 8.81
CA GLY A 209 -16.70 8.68 10.21
C GLY A 209 -17.71 7.61 10.61
N ARG A 210 -18.18 6.77 9.68
CA ARG A 210 -19.02 5.62 10.03
C ARG A 210 -18.25 4.63 10.88
N VAL A 211 -18.98 3.99 11.78
CA VAL A 211 -18.47 2.94 12.66
C VAL A 211 -19.17 1.64 12.27
N THR A 212 -18.43 0.69 11.70
CA THR A 212 -18.94 -0.60 11.26
C THR A 212 -18.47 -1.71 12.20
N PHE A 213 -19.28 -2.76 12.35
CA PHE A 213 -18.93 -3.95 13.12
C PHE A 213 -18.76 -5.12 12.17
N GLU A 214 -17.61 -5.77 12.23
CA GLU A 214 -17.25 -6.80 11.26
C GLU A 214 -16.66 -8.02 11.99
N ARG A 215 -16.85 -9.21 11.41
CA ARG A 215 -16.36 -10.49 11.95
C ARG A 215 -15.17 -10.99 11.13
N ASN A 216 -14.38 -11.90 11.70
CA ASN A 216 -13.33 -12.66 10.98
C ASN A 216 -12.22 -11.80 10.36
N VAL A 217 -11.64 -10.87 11.12
CA VAL A 217 -10.50 -10.08 10.61
C VAL A 217 -9.16 -10.49 11.14
N VAL A 218 -8.22 -10.38 10.20
CA VAL A 218 -6.80 -10.62 10.37
C VAL A 218 -6.15 -9.36 10.94
N ILE A 219 -5.65 -9.46 12.16
CA ILE A 219 -4.85 -8.40 12.80
C ILE A 219 -3.41 -8.87 13.04
N ALA A 220 -2.50 -7.91 13.17
CA ALA A 220 -1.17 -8.15 13.73
C ALA A 220 -1.25 -7.89 15.23
N SER A 221 -1.42 -8.94 16.02
CA SER A 221 -1.52 -8.85 17.48
C SER A 221 -0.17 -8.49 18.13
N ASP A 222 0.94 -8.86 17.48
CA ASP A 222 2.29 -8.57 17.93
C ASP A 222 2.78 -7.18 17.50
N ALA A 223 3.52 -6.52 18.39
CA ALA A 223 4.13 -5.22 18.15
C ALA A 223 5.58 -5.21 18.63
N CYS A 224 6.41 -4.37 18.02
CA CYS A 224 7.76 -4.16 18.51
C CYS A 224 7.70 -3.57 19.92
N ALA A 225 8.32 -4.24 20.90
CA ALA A 225 8.32 -3.78 22.28
C ALA A 225 9.09 -2.46 22.51
N ALA A 226 9.80 -1.95 21.50
CA ALA A 226 10.54 -0.70 21.57
C ALA A 226 9.88 0.46 20.83
N CYS A 227 9.37 0.22 19.61
CA CYS A 227 8.86 1.27 18.72
C CYS A 227 7.40 1.04 18.28
N GLU A 228 6.75 0.00 18.81
CA GLU A 228 5.33 -0.33 18.61
C GLU A 228 4.91 -0.63 17.16
N LYS A 229 5.84 -0.58 16.21
CA LYS A 229 5.62 -0.96 14.82
C LYS A 229 5.16 -2.42 14.69
N ARG A 230 4.19 -2.64 13.79
CA ARG A 230 3.51 -3.92 13.49
C ARG A 230 3.63 -4.32 12.01
N ASP A 231 4.23 -3.47 11.19
CA ASP A 231 4.33 -3.54 9.72
C ASP A 231 5.31 -4.63 9.21
N MET A 232 6.20 -5.13 10.08
CA MET A 232 7.26 -6.07 9.69
C MET A 232 7.29 -7.36 10.52
N LYS A 233 8.12 -8.30 10.08
CA LYS A 233 8.27 -9.58 10.79
C LYS A 233 9.07 -9.32 12.05
N LEU A 234 8.43 -9.46 13.20
CA LEU A 234 9.09 -9.27 14.48
C LEU A 234 9.88 -10.53 14.87
N GLN A 235 10.99 -10.32 15.54
CA GLN A 235 11.87 -11.35 16.08
C GLN A 235 11.64 -11.44 17.57
N LYS A 236 11.24 -12.61 18.06
CA LYS A 236 11.10 -12.87 19.48
C LYS A 236 12.47 -12.79 20.17
N CYS A 237 12.48 -12.32 21.41
CA CYS A 237 13.68 -12.36 22.24
C CYS A 237 14.19 -13.81 22.32
N GLY A 238 15.43 -14.06 21.89
CA GLY A 238 15.99 -15.40 21.88
C GLY A 238 16.08 -16.08 23.25
N ARG A 239 16.07 -15.29 24.34
CA ARG A 239 16.12 -15.80 25.71
C ARG A 239 14.75 -16.18 26.25
N CYS A 240 13.80 -15.24 26.28
CA CYS A 240 12.51 -15.45 26.96
C CYS A 240 11.34 -15.72 26.01
N LYS A 241 11.49 -15.45 24.71
CA LYS A 241 10.44 -15.53 23.68
C LYS A 241 9.12 -14.74 23.98
N LYS A 242 9.05 -13.97 25.06
CA LYS A 242 7.86 -13.23 25.52
C LYS A 242 7.65 -11.87 24.84
N VAL A 243 8.71 -11.25 24.34
CA VAL A 243 8.64 -9.94 23.67
C VAL A 243 9.24 -10.05 22.28
N SER A 244 8.74 -9.24 21.35
CA SER A 244 9.14 -9.23 19.95
C SER A 244 9.73 -7.88 19.56
N TYR A 245 10.71 -7.87 18.66
CA TYR A 245 11.39 -6.67 18.18
C TYR A 245 11.46 -6.66 16.66
N CYS A 246 11.32 -5.48 16.06
CA CYS A 246 11.48 -5.34 14.61
C CYS A 246 12.93 -5.54 14.14
N GLY A 247 13.90 -5.47 15.06
CA GLY A 247 15.31 -5.69 14.76
C GLY A 247 16.21 -5.55 16.00
N PRO A 248 17.51 -5.83 15.85
CA PRO A 248 18.47 -5.81 16.95
C PRO A 248 18.68 -4.42 17.53
N GLU A 249 18.40 -3.35 16.79
CA GLU A 249 18.47 -1.98 17.31
C GLU A 249 17.37 -1.70 18.34
N CYS A 250 16.13 -2.02 18.00
CA CYS A 250 15.00 -1.91 18.91
C CYS A 250 15.15 -2.82 20.14
N GLN A 251 15.69 -4.03 19.95
CA GLN A 251 16.02 -4.90 21.08
C GLN A 251 17.04 -4.25 22.03
N ARG A 252 18.13 -3.68 21.48
CA ARG A 252 19.16 -3.00 22.28
C ARG A 252 18.61 -1.76 23.00
N ALA A 253 17.78 -0.97 22.31
CA ALA A 253 17.13 0.21 22.89
C ALA A 253 16.21 -0.15 24.06
N HIS A 254 15.42 -1.22 23.93
CA HIS A 254 14.49 -1.67 24.97
C HIS A 254 15.16 -2.51 26.07
N TRP A 255 16.38 -3.03 25.85
CA TRP A 255 17.03 -4.00 26.73
C TRP A 255 17.12 -3.55 28.19
N LYS A 256 17.40 -2.26 28.45
CA LYS A 256 17.48 -1.74 29.83
C LYS A 256 16.19 -1.96 30.63
N LYS A 257 15.03 -1.82 29.97
CA LYS A 257 13.70 -2.05 30.57
C LYS A 257 13.33 -3.53 30.61
N HIS A 258 13.71 -4.29 29.58
CA HIS A 258 13.34 -5.70 29.47
C HIS A 258 14.21 -6.64 30.33
N LYS A 259 15.50 -6.34 30.49
CA LYS A 259 16.49 -7.18 31.17
C LYS A 259 16.03 -7.67 32.56
N PRO A 260 15.44 -6.83 33.44
CA PRO A 260 14.99 -7.26 34.76
C PRO A 260 13.90 -8.34 34.75
N VAL A 261 13.08 -8.39 33.69
CA VAL A 261 11.94 -9.32 33.57
C VAL A 261 12.20 -10.45 32.54
N CYS A 262 13.41 -10.53 32.00
CA CYS A 262 13.77 -11.48 30.95
C CYS A 262 14.16 -12.84 31.55
N VAL A 263 13.19 -13.76 31.62
CA VAL A 263 13.36 -15.13 32.13
C VAL A 263 13.54 -16.11 30.96
N PRO A 264 14.60 -16.97 30.94
CA PRO A 264 14.77 -18.00 29.92
C PRO A 264 13.56 -18.93 29.80
N VAL A 265 13.29 -19.39 28.58
CA VAL A 265 12.32 -20.48 28.30
C VAL A 265 12.99 -21.83 28.45
#